data_AF-A0A564TMT3-F1
#
_entry.id   AF-A0A564TMT3-F1
#
_cell.length_a   1.000
_cell.length_b   1.000
_cell.length_c   1.000
_cell.angle_alpha   90.00
_cell.angle_beta   90.00
_cell.angle_gamma   90.00
#
_symmetry.space_group_name_H-M   'P 1'
#
loop_
_entity.id
_entity.type
_entity.pdbx_description
1 polymer ?
#
loop_
_entity_poly.entity_id
_entity_poly.type
_entity_poly.pdbx_seq_one_letter_code
_entity_poly.pdbx_strand_id
1 'polypeptide(L)'
;MRNVAGISQTDAQKSSDMFMKCRYMDELTGGRGITFATGTPVSNSMTELYTIMRYLQYDTLMRMGMGHFDSWAATFGETVTAIELSPEGTGYRAKTRFARFFNLPELISIFKEAADIQTSDMLNLPVPEAEFINEVLKPSEEQQEMVSAFSERAEEVRAGLVNPTVDNMLKITNDGRKCALDQRLLNELLPDAEKSKVNTCVENAFQVWDEGKADRTTQLIFCDLSTPKGDGTFNVYDDVRNKLVARGIPKEEIAFIHEYNTETKKADLFAKVRAGQVRILMGSTPKLGAGTNVQDRLIALHHLDCPWKPSDVGRILRTFKIKKNVEVTDNGKIII
;
A
#
# COMPACT_ATOMS: atom_id res chain seq x y z
N MET A 1 0.84 18.14 23.63
CA MET A 1 -0.28 18.68 22.81
C MET A 1 -1.52 17.81 22.98
N ARG A 2 -2.75 18.38 23.04
CA ARG A 2 -4.01 17.58 23.14
C ARG A 2 -4.80 17.64 21.83
N ASN A 3 -5.43 16.53 21.44
CA ASN A 3 -6.37 16.39 20.32
C ASN A 3 -5.82 16.59 18.89
N VAL A 4 -4.54 16.33 18.65
CA VAL A 4 -3.99 16.31 17.28
C VAL A 4 -4.06 14.90 16.70
N ALA A 5 -4.68 14.76 15.52
CA ALA A 5 -4.78 13.48 14.85
C ALA A 5 -3.39 12.95 14.44
N GLY A 6 -3.13 11.65 14.65
CA GLY A 6 -1.86 10.99 14.30
C GLY A 6 -0.89 10.80 15.48
N ILE A 7 -1.23 11.27 16.68
CA ILE A 7 -0.44 11.06 17.91
C ILE A 7 -1.24 10.19 18.88
N SER A 8 -0.73 9.01 19.22
CA SER A 8 -1.28 8.16 20.28
C SER A 8 -1.02 8.79 21.64
N GLN A 9 -2.02 8.78 22.53
CA GLN A 9 -1.86 9.20 23.93
C GLN A 9 -1.50 8.04 24.87
N THR A 10 -1.51 6.81 24.36
CA THR A 10 -1.17 5.59 25.09
C THR A 10 0.15 5.01 24.61
N ASP A 11 0.99 4.64 25.57
CA ASP A 11 2.26 3.96 25.32
C ASP A 11 2.03 2.53 24.83
N ALA A 12 2.73 2.16 23.76
CA ALA A 12 2.75 0.78 23.29
C ALA A 12 3.87 0.00 24.01
N GLN A 13 3.53 -1.07 24.72
CA GLN A 13 4.48 -1.89 25.46
C GLN A 13 5.66 -2.37 24.59
N LYS A 14 5.41 -2.72 23.33
CA LYS A 14 6.44 -3.13 22.36
C LYS A 14 7.44 -2.01 22.08
N SER A 15 6.97 -0.76 21.98
CA SER A 15 7.84 0.40 21.73
C SER A 15 8.70 0.71 22.95
N SER A 16 8.11 0.64 24.16
CA SER A 16 8.86 0.81 25.40
C SER A 16 9.91 -0.29 25.62
N ASP A 17 9.58 -1.54 25.32
CA ASP A 17 10.52 -2.67 25.35
C ASP A 17 11.69 -2.47 24.38
N MET A 18 11.41 -2.07 23.13
CA MET A 18 12.46 -1.77 22.15
C MET A 18 13.35 -0.62 22.62
N PHE A 19 12.77 0.45 23.18
CA PHE A 19 13.54 1.57 23.73
C PHE A 19 14.48 1.12 24.84
N MET A 20 14.00 0.33 25.81
CA MET A 20 14.83 -0.18 26.91
C MET A 20 15.98 -1.03 26.39
N LYS A 21 15.73 -1.90 25.40
CA LYS A 21 16.77 -2.69 24.74
C LYS A 21 17.79 -1.81 24.02
N CYS A 22 17.34 -0.75 23.35
CA CYS A 22 18.26 0.21 22.73
C CYS A 22 19.19 0.85 23.75
N ARG A 23 18.61 1.38 24.83
CA ARG A 23 19.38 2.03 25.90
C ARG A 23 20.37 1.08 26.57
N TYR A 24 19.95 -0.14 26.88
CA TYR A 24 20.83 -1.14 27.47
C TYR A 24 22.01 -1.50 26.56
N MET A 25 21.77 -1.67 25.26
CA MET A 25 22.85 -1.92 24.30
C MET A 25 23.76 -0.71 24.12
N ASP A 26 23.22 0.50 24.13
CA ASP A 26 24.02 1.73 24.07
C ASP A 26 24.95 1.84 25.28
N GLU A 27 24.48 1.52 26.49
CA GLU A 27 25.29 1.49 27.71
C GLU A 27 26.44 0.48 27.62
N LEU A 28 26.19 -0.72 27.08
CA LEU A 28 27.20 -1.77 26.95
C LEU A 28 28.23 -1.49 25.84
N THR A 29 27.79 -0.86 24.75
CA THR A 29 28.60 -0.74 23.51
C THR A 29 29.10 0.67 23.23
N GLY A 30 28.73 1.65 24.06
CA GLY A 30 28.99 3.06 23.80
C GLY A 30 28.27 3.57 22.56
N GLY A 31 27.03 3.13 22.33
CA GLY A 31 26.19 3.55 21.20
C GLY A 31 26.52 2.91 19.84
N ARG A 32 27.18 1.74 19.82
CA ARG A 32 27.64 1.07 18.59
C ARG A 32 27.00 -0.30 18.34
N GLY A 33 26.07 -0.72 19.20
CA GLY A 33 25.52 -2.07 19.22
C GLY A 33 24.28 -2.29 18.36
N ILE A 34 23.71 -1.23 17.78
CA ILE A 34 22.40 -1.30 17.11
C ILE A 34 22.45 -0.63 15.74
N THR A 35 21.85 -1.30 14.75
CA THR A 35 21.66 -0.76 13.41
C THR A 35 20.26 -1.13 12.94
N PHE A 36 19.53 -0.13 12.46
CA PHE A 36 18.21 -0.32 11.86
C PHE A 36 18.34 -0.29 10.33
N ALA A 37 17.63 -1.18 9.65
CA ALA A 37 17.56 -1.20 8.20
C ALA A 37 16.11 -0.99 7.75
N THR A 38 15.87 0.04 6.94
CA THR A 38 14.54 0.35 6.42
C THR A 38 14.65 0.98 5.03
N GLY A 39 13.76 0.58 4.12
CA GLY A 39 13.60 1.25 2.83
C GLY A 39 12.75 2.52 2.92
N THR A 40 12.09 2.77 4.04
CA THR A 40 11.22 3.95 4.29
C THR A 40 11.42 4.40 5.73
N PRO A 41 12.37 5.30 6.01
CA PRO A 41 12.63 5.76 7.38
C PRO A 41 11.43 6.53 7.97
N VAL A 42 10.59 7.12 7.12
CA VAL A 42 9.33 7.75 7.51
C VAL A 42 8.25 7.23 6.57
N SER A 43 7.19 6.61 7.10
CA SER A 43 6.13 6.03 6.29
C SER A 43 4.98 7.02 6.15
N ASN A 44 4.39 7.49 7.27
CA ASN A 44 3.20 8.34 7.24
C ASN A 44 3.06 9.32 8.40
N SER A 45 3.94 9.30 9.42
CA SER A 45 3.80 10.19 10.58
C SER A 45 5.14 10.72 11.10
N MET A 46 5.17 12.00 11.49
CA MET A 46 6.31 12.62 12.15
C MET A 46 6.67 11.93 13.48
N THR A 47 5.71 11.27 14.13
CA THR A 47 5.97 10.47 15.33
C THR A 47 6.90 9.28 15.06
N GLU A 48 6.89 8.72 13.83
CA GLU A 48 7.78 7.63 13.44
C GLU A 48 9.23 8.10 13.40
N LEU A 49 9.47 9.28 12.81
CA LEU A 49 10.81 9.87 12.75
C LEU A 49 11.35 10.15 14.16
N TYR A 50 10.56 10.80 15.01
CA TYR A 50 10.96 11.02 16.40
C TYR A 50 11.23 9.72 17.15
N THR A 51 10.42 8.68 16.93
CA THR A 51 10.62 7.38 17.57
C THR A 51 11.94 6.75 17.16
N ILE A 52 12.30 6.80 15.86
CA ILE A 52 13.59 6.31 15.37
C ILE A 52 14.74 7.14 15.94
N MET A 53 14.62 8.47 15.96
CA MET A 53 15.62 9.35 16.58
C MET A 53 15.78 9.02 18.07
N ARG A 54 14.67 8.77 18.78
CA ARG A 54 14.68 8.37 20.19
C ARG A 54 15.37 7.03 20.42
N TYR A 55 15.33 6.11 19.46
CA TYR A 55 15.99 4.81 19.58
C TYR A 55 17.49 4.86 19.26
N LEU A 56 17.90 5.68 18.28
CA LEU A 56 19.26 5.65 17.74
C LEU A 56 20.14 6.83 18.21
N GLN A 57 19.54 7.92 18.70
CA GLN A 57 20.27 9.14 19.06
C GLN A 57 19.65 9.84 20.28
N TYR A 58 19.21 9.05 21.28
CA TYR A 58 18.54 9.56 22.48
C TYR A 58 19.36 10.60 23.24
N ASP A 59 20.67 10.35 23.43
CA ASP A 59 21.54 11.26 24.18
C ASP A 59 21.73 12.60 23.47
N THR A 60 21.70 12.62 22.13
CA THR A 60 21.68 13.86 21.34
C THR A 60 20.37 14.62 21.56
N LEU A 61 19.22 13.95 21.50
CA LEU A 61 17.93 14.58 21.77
C LEU A 61 17.86 15.16 23.19
N MET A 62 18.37 14.44 24.20
CA MET A 62 18.41 14.92 25.59
C MET A 62 19.30 16.16 25.75
N ARG A 63 20.50 16.17 25.14
CA ARG A 63 21.40 17.34 25.16
C ARG A 63 20.78 18.58 24.53
N MET A 64 19.94 18.41 23.52
CA MET A 64 19.22 19.50 22.86
C MET A 64 17.91 19.90 23.58
N GLY A 65 17.56 19.29 24.71
CA GLY A 65 16.30 19.56 25.42
C GLY A 65 15.06 18.98 24.72
N MET A 66 15.24 18.07 23.77
CA MET A 66 14.21 17.48 22.92
C MET A 66 13.89 16.02 23.27
N GLY A 67 14.12 15.62 24.53
CA GLY A 67 13.84 14.26 25.01
C GLY A 67 12.36 13.89 25.11
N HIS A 68 11.47 14.87 25.03
CA HIS A 68 10.03 14.70 24.97
C HIS A 68 9.51 15.05 23.57
N PHE A 69 8.52 14.28 23.10
CA PHE A 69 7.93 14.48 21.79
C PHE A 69 7.36 15.90 21.63
N ASP A 70 6.69 16.44 22.65
CA ASP A 70 6.12 17.79 22.60
C ASP A 70 7.20 18.87 22.37
N SER A 71 8.37 18.73 23.01
CA SER A 71 9.50 19.65 22.81
C SER A 71 10.05 19.55 21.38
N TRP A 72 10.26 18.33 20.90
CA TRP A 72 10.74 18.10 19.53
C TRP A 72 9.74 18.59 18.47
N ALA A 73 8.45 18.32 18.68
CA ALA A 73 7.37 18.72 17.78
C ALA A 73 7.15 20.23 17.78
N ALA A 74 7.40 20.93 18.90
CA ALA A 74 7.38 22.39 18.91
C ALA A 74 8.56 23.01 18.12
N THR A 75 9.70 22.32 18.06
CA THR A 75 10.88 22.79 17.32
C THR A 75 10.84 22.47 15.83
N PHE A 76 10.17 21.39 15.41
CA PHE A 76 10.20 20.93 14.03
C PHE A 76 8.83 20.73 13.37
N GLY A 77 7.73 20.71 14.14
CA GLY A 77 6.40 20.38 13.64
C GLY A 77 5.49 21.60 13.51
N GLU A 78 4.74 21.68 12.41
CA GLU A 78 3.67 22.65 12.22
C GLU A 78 2.30 21.93 12.16
N THR A 79 1.35 22.39 12.97
CA THR A 79 -0.05 21.94 12.89
C THR A 79 -0.80 22.81 11.90
N VAL A 80 -1.39 22.20 10.87
CA VAL A 80 -2.29 22.87 9.92
C VAL A 80 -3.69 22.35 10.13
N THR A 81 -4.66 23.26 10.22
CA THR A 81 -6.07 22.92 10.18
C THR A 81 -6.53 22.98 8.74
N ALA A 82 -6.72 21.80 8.14
CA ALA A 82 -7.23 21.69 6.78
C ALA A 82 -8.70 21.26 6.82
N ILE A 83 -9.48 21.79 5.88
CA ILE A 83 -10.82 21.29 5.62
C ILE A 83 -10.66 20.08 4.70
N GLU A 84 -11.05 18.91 5.20
CA GLU A 84 -10.96 17.65 4.48
C GLU A 84 -12.37 17.15 4.16
N LEU A 85 -12.51 16.41 3.05
CA LEU A 85 -13.74 15.71 2.76
C LEU A 85 -14.02 14.72 3.89
N SER A 86 -15.27 14.64 4.32
CA SER A 86 -15.67 13.60 5.26
C SER A 86 -15.47 12.21 4.62
N PRO A 87 -15.16 11.15 5.39
CA PRO A 87 -14.94 9.80 4.86
C PRO A 87 -16.12 9.24 4.04
N GLU A 88 -17.31 9.84 4.17
CA GLU A 88 -18.53 9.43 3.48
C GLU A 88 -18.70 10.10 2.10
N GLY A 89 -17.78 10.98 1.71
CA GLY A 89 -17.84 11.70 0.43
C GLY A 89 -18.85 12.85 0.39
N THR A 90 -19.66 13.02 1.44
CA THR A 90 -20.67 14.08 1.58
C THR A 90 -20.31 15.03 2.72
N GLY A 91 -19.80 16.22 2.36
CA GLY A 91 -19.50 17.30 3.29
C GLY A 91 -18.01 17.52 3.59
N TYR A 92 -17.73 18.56 4.37
CA TYR A 92 -16.39 19.04 4.67
C TYR A 92 -16.20 19.16 6.18
N ARG A 93 -15.06 18.67 6.70
CA ARG A 93 -14.71 18.77 8.12
C ARG A 93 -13.34 19.38 8.29
N ALA A 94 -13.25 20.42 9.12
CA ALA A 94 -11.96 20.95 9.57
C ALA A 94 -11.29 19.94 10.51
N LYS A 95 -10.10 19.48 10.16
CA LYS A 95 -9.28 18.58 10.96
C LYS A 95 -7.88 19.17 11.11
N THR A 96 -7.45 19.36 12.35
CA THR A 96 -6.08 19.79 12.65
C THR A 96 -5.16 18.57 12.57
N ARG A 97 -4.19 18.63 11.66
CA ARG A 97 -3.18 17.60 11.47
C ARG A 97 -1.79 18.23 11.56
N PHE A 98 -0.82 17.44 11.98
CA PHE A 98 0.59 17.76 11.81
C PHE A 98 0.95 17.61 10.33
N ALA A 99 1.16 18.73 9.63
CA ALA A 99 1.16 18.75 8.17
C ALA A 99 2.51 19.11 7.54
N ARG A 100 3.38 19.83 8.25
CA ARG A 100 4.65 20.31 7.69
C ARG A 100 5.77 20.31 8.73
N PHE A 101 6.99 20.22 8.22
CA PHE A 101 8.20 20.46 9.00
C PHE A 101 8.62 21.93 8.86
N PHE A 102 8.96 22.55 9.99
CA PHE A 102 9.77 23.77 10.04
C PHE A 102 11.22 23.35 10.35
N ASN A 103 12.22 24.11 9.85
CA ASN A 103 13.65 23.78 9.99
C ASN A 103 14.03 22.37 9.49
N LEU A 104 13.50 21.99 8.32
CA LEU A 104 13.78 20.68 7.71
C LEU A 104 15.30 20.43 7.48
N PRO A 105 16.11 21.40 7.03
CA PRO A 105 17.55 21.19 6.88
C PRO A 105 18.24 20.78 8.18
N GLU A 106 17.92 21.44 9.29
CA GLU A 106 18.47 21.18 10.61
C GLU A 106 18.03 19.82 11.12
N LEU A 107 16.74 19.49 10.97
CA LEU A 107 16.21 18.18 11.34
C LEU A 107 16.91 17.06 10.56
N ILE A 108 17.09 17.24 9.25
CA ILE A 108 17.80 16.27 8.41
C ILE A 108 19.26 16.14 8.83
N SER A 109 19.92 17.25 9.18
CA SER A 109 21.31 17.22 9.67
C SER A 109 21.45 16.38 10.93
N ILE A 110 20.55 16.56 11.91
CA ILE A 110 20.53 15.78 13.15
C ILE A 110 20.18 14.31 12.85
N PHE A 111 19.21 14.07 11.96
CA PHE A 111 18.83 12.72 11.59
C PHE A 111 19.98 11.95 10.92
N LYS A 112 20.76 12.62 10.07
CA LYS A 112 21.91 12.04 9.37
C LYS A 112 23.09 11.68 10.28
N GLU A 113 23.13 12.15 11.53
CA GLU A 113 24.14 11.67 12.50
C GLU A 113 24.01 10.17 12.79
N ALA A 114 22.79 9.64 12.69
CA ALA A 114 22.47 8.24 12.97
C ALA A 114 21.90 7.48 11.76
N ALA A 115 21.84 8.12 10.58
CA ALA A 115 21.23 7.55 9.39
C ALA A 115 22.08 7.80 8.14
N ASP A 116 22.46 6.72 7.46
CA ASP A 116 22.93 6.76 6.08
C ASP A 116 21.75 6.51 5.15
N ILE A 117 21.46 7.48 4.27
CA ILE A 117 20.29 7.47 3.39
C ILE A 117 20.77 7.56 1.96
N GLN A 118 20.53 6.49 1.21
CA GLN A 118 20.73 6.45 -0.23
C GLN A 118 19.38 6.58 -0.93
N THR A 119 19.17 7.68 -1.65
CA THR A 119 17.98 7.84 -2.50
C THR A 119 18.27 7.28 -3.90
N SER A 120 17.20 6.99 -4.67
CA SER A 120 17.36 6.51 -6.05
C SER A 120 18.21 7.43 -6.91
N ASP A 121 18.11 8.73 -6.67
CA ASP A 121 18.73 9.78 -7.47
C ASP A 121 20.23 9.89 -7.15
N MET A 122 20.65 9.44 -5.96
CA MET A 122 22.07 9.35 -5.59
C MET A 122 22.76 8.17 -6.26
N LEU A 123 22.02 7.08 -6.53
CA LEU A 123 22.59 5.81 -6.98
C LEU A 123 22.82 5.74 -8.49
N ASN A 124 22.27 6.68 -9.29
CA ASN A 124 22.40 6.76 -10.75
C ASN A 124 22.26 5.39 -11.46
N LEU A 125 21.35 4.55 -10.96
CA LEU A 125 21.17 3.20 -11.49
C LEU A 125 20.50 3.27 -12.86
N PRO A 126 20.89 2.42 -13.83
CA PRO A 126 20.19 2.30 -15.11
C PRO A 126 18.81 1.71 -14.84
N VAL A 127 17.82 2.58 -14.76
CA VAL A 127 16.43 2.22 -14.51
C VAL A 127 15.60 2.64 -15.71
N PRO A 128 14.64 1.81 -16.15
CA PRO A 128 13.77 2.20 -17.26
C PRO A 128 12.89 3.38 -16.84
N GLU A 129 12.60 4.26 -17.81
CA GLU A 129 11.55 5.26 -17.64
C GLU A 129 10.19 4.55 -17.52
N ALA A 130 9.46 4.89 -16.47
CA ALA A 130 8.16 4.30 -16.18
C ALA A 130 7.06 5.25 -16.65
N GLU A 131 6.20 4.77 -17.54
CA GLU A 131 4.95 5.43 -17.88
C GLU A 131 3.89 5.09 -16.83
N PHE A 132 3.22 6.10 -16.26
CA PHE A 132 2.13 5.90 -15.31
C PHE A 132 0.80 6.22 -15.98
N ILE A 133 -0.04 5.20 -16.11
CA ILE A 133 -1.36 5.29 -16.73
C ILE A 133 -2.40 5.10 -15.63
N ASN A 134 -3.21 6.13 -15.40
CA ASN A 134 -4.34 6.05 -14.49
C ASN A 134 -5.62 5.91 -15.31
N GLU A 135 -6.20 4.71 -15.33
CA GLU A 135 -7.44 4.43 -16.03
C GLU A 135 -8.62 4.70 -15.12
N VAL A 136 -9.45 5.66 -15.50
CA VAL A 136 -10.58 6.11 -14.70
C VAL A 136 -11.88 5.55 -15.27
N LEU A 137 -12.49 4.61 -14.55
CA LEU A 137 -13.77 4.01 -14.95
C LEU A 137 -14.96 4.71 -14.29
N LYS A 138 -16.10 4.67 -14.99
CA LYS A 138 -17.39 5.13 -14.45
C LYS A 138 -18.08 3.96 -13.74
N PRO A 139 -18.68 4.19 -12.55
CA PRO A 139 -19.39 3.14 -11.85
C PRO A 139 -20.64 2.71 -12.62
N SER A 140 -20.97 1.42 -12.56
CA SER A 140 -22.24 0.89 -13.08
C SER A 140 -23.44 1.42 -12.28
N GLU A 141 -24.65 1.24 -12.80
CA GLU A 141 -25.87 1.64 -12.09
C GLU A 141 -25.99 0.89 -10.76
N GLU A 142 -25.69 -0.42 -10.75
CA GLU A 142 -25.71 -1.25 -9.55
C GLU A 142 -24.68 -0.77 -8.51
N GLN A 143 -23.48 -0.37 -8.94
CA GLN A 143 -22.48 0.19 -8.04
C GLN A 143 -22.94 1.53 -7.44
N GLN A 144 -23.64 2.37 -8.21
CA GLN A 144 -24.17 3.64 -7.71
C GLN A 144 -25.25 3.42 -6.63
N GLU A 145 -26.12 2.42 -6.83
CA GLU A 145 -27.11 2.03 -5.84
C GLU A 145 -26.45 1.50 -4.56
N MET A 146 -25.45 0.63 -4.68
CA MET A 146 -24.71 0.11 -3.51
C MET A 146 -23.99 1.21 -2.75
N VAL A 147 -23.35 2.16 -3.45
CA VAL A 147 -22.68 3.29 -2.81
C VAL A 147 -23.67 4.14 -2.03
N SER A 148 -24.87 4.36 -2.57
CA SER A 148 -25.95 5.07 -1.87
C SER A 148 -26.36 4.33 -0.59
N ALA A 149 -26.52 2.99 -0.65
CA ALA A 149 -26.81 2.17 0.52
C ALA A 149 -25.69 2.19 1.57
N PHE A 150 -24.41 2.27 1.17
CA PHE A 150 -23.30 2.44 2.10
C PHE A 150 -23.33 3.80 2.81
N SER A 151 -23.73 4.86 2.12
CA SER A 151 -23.92 6.17 2.74
C SER A 151 -25.01 6.15 3.81
N GLU A 152 -26.12 5.47 3.58
CA GLU A 152 -27.19 5.30 4.58
C GLU A 152 -26.69 4.53 5.81
N ARG A 153 -26.00 3.40 5.61
CA ARG A 153 -25.36 2.63 6.70
C ARG A 153 -24.38 3.47 7.52
N ALA A 154 -23.60 4.32 6.86
CA ALA A 154 -22.61 5.17 7.53
C ALA A 154 -23.30 6.21 8.44
N GLU A 155 -24.41 6.79 7.98
CA GLU A 155 -25.19 7.73 8.77
C GLU A 155 -25.87 7.06 9.98
N GLU A 156 -26.38 5.83 9.84
CA GLU A 156 -26.94 5.07 10.97
C GLU A 156 -25.89 4.74 12.04
N VAL A 157 -24.71 4.28 11.62
CA VAL A 157 -23.58 4.02 12.53
C VAL A 157 -23.17 5.29 13.25
N ARG A 158 -23.13 6.43 12.55
CA ARG A 158 -22.78 7.74 13.12
C ARG A 158 -23.83 8.24 14.09
N ALA A 159 -25.10 8.02 13.80
CA ALA A 159 -26.22 8.35 14.70
C ALA A 159 -26.28 7.44 15.93
N GLY A 160 -25.42 6.41 16.01
CA GLY A 160 -25.41 5.45 17.11
C GLY A 160 -26.64 4.54 17.12
N LEU A 161 -27.34 4.44 15.98
CA LEU A 161 -28.53 3.61 15.81
C LEU A 161 -28.18 2.13 15.65
N VAL A 162 -26.92 1.84 15.31
CA VAL A 162 -26.41 0.48 15.09
C VAL A 162 -25.27 0.19 16.05
N ASN A 163 -25.27 -1.03 16.60
CA ASN A 163 -24.17 -1.49 17.44
C ASN A 163 -22.88 -1.66 16.60
N PRO A 164 -21.74 -1.07 17.00
CA PRO A 164 -20.45 -1.18 16.29
C PRO A 164 -19.96 -2.61 15.99
N THR A 165 -20.43 -3.61 16.75
CA THR A 165 -20.10 -5.02 16.49
C THR A 165 -20.88 -5.61 15.32
N VAL A 166 -22.04 -5.03 14.97
CA VAL A 166 -22.90 -5.44 13.86
C VAL A 166 -22.45 -4.72 12.58
N ASP A 167 -22.33 -3.40 12.66
CA ASP A 167 -21.83 -2.57 11.58
C ASP A 167 -21.01 -1.40 12.09
N ASN A 168 -19.98 -1.01 11.35
CA ASN A 168 -19.11 0.09 11.70
C ASN A 168 -18.43 0.68 10.46
N MET A 169 -17.82 1.85 10.61
CA MET A 169 -17.17 2.55 9.50
C MET A 169 -16.09 1.70 8.80
N LEU A 170 -15.32 0.89 9.53
CA LEU A 170 -14.29 0.05 8.90
C LEU A 170 -14.90 -1.04 8.01
N LYS A 171 -16.02 -1.64 8.46
CA LYS A 171 -16.76 -2.64 7.69
C LYS A 171 -17.37 -2.00 6.43
N ILE A 172 -18.00 -0.84 6.58
CA ILE A 172 -18.61 -0.09 5.46
C ILE A 172 -17.55 0.32 4.44
N THR A 173 -16.41 0.90 4.86
CA THR A 173 -15.32 1.24 3.95
C THR A 173 -14.75 0.01 3.25
N ASN A 174 -14.62 -1.12 3.96
CA ASN A 174 -14.16 -2.36 3.34
C ASN A 174 -15.17 -2.90 2.30
N ASP A 175 -16.47 -2.82 2.59
CA ASP A 175 -17.53 -3.19 1.64
C ASP A 175 -17.51 -2.27 0.41
N GLY A 176 -17.33 -0.96 0.60
CA GLY A 176 -17.17 0.01 -0.48
C GLY A 176 -15.95 -0.29 -1.36
N ARG A 177 -14.80 -0.63 -0.76
CA ARG A 177 -13.59 -1.02 -1.50
C ARG A 177 -13.79 -2.32 -2.29
N LYS A 178 -14.52 -3.31 -1.75
CA LYS A 178 -14.90 -4.52 -2.49
C LYS A 178 -15.82 -4.20 -3.66
N CYS A 179 -16.85 -3.38 -3.44
CA CYS A 179 -17.77 -2.94 -4.50
C CYS A 179 -17.04 -2.24 -5.65
N ALA A 180 -16.09 -1.37 -5.32
CA ALA A 180 -15.26 -0.67 -6.30
C ALA A 180 -14.30 -1.60 -7.06
N LEU A 181 -13.88 -2.71 -6.46
CA LEU A 181 -13.07 -3.73 -7.14
C LEU A 181 -13.95 -4.59 -8.05
N ASP A 182 -14.94 -5.25 -7.47
CA ASP A 182 -15.94 -6.07 -8.17
C ASP A 182 -17.17 -6.30 -7.28
N GLN A 183 -18.35 -5.94 -7.77
CA GLN A 183 -19.61 -6.10 -7.03
C GLN A 183 -19.92 -7.55 -6.63
N ARG A 184 -19.39 -8.52 -7.38
CA ARG A 184 -19.56 -9.96 -7.09
C ARG A 184 -18.87 -10.39 -5.79
N LEU A 185 -17.94 -9.58 -5.27
CA LEU A 185 -17.33 -9.79 -3.93
C LEU A 185 -18.31 -9.55 -2.78
N LEU A 186 -19.41 -8.84 -3.03
CA LEU A 186 -20.48 -8.63 -2.08
C LEU A 186 -21.64 -9.58 -2.33
N ASN A 187 -21.98 -9.81 -3.60
CA ASN A 187 -23.02 -10.74 -3.99
C ASN A 187 -22.68 -11.43 -5.30
N GLU A 188 -22.38 -12.73 -5.23
CA GLU A 188 -21.96 -13.56 -6.37
C GLU A 188 -23.02 -13.68 -7.46
N LEU A 189 -24.30 -13.40 -7.17
CA LEU A 189 -25.41 -13.48 -8.12
C LEU A 189 -25.46 -12.27 -9.07
N LEU A 190 -24.69 -11.23 -8.80
CA LEU A 190 -24.68 -10.04 -9.64
C LEU A 190 -23.97 -10.28 -10.97
N PRO A 191 -24.39 -9.59 -12.05
CA PRO A 191 -23.76 -9.74 -13.34
C PRO A 191 -22.32 -9.23 -13.33
N ASP A 192 -21.49 -9.83 -14.20
CA ASP A 192 -20.18 -9.30 -14.54
C ASP A 192 -20.35 -8.12 -15.49
N ALA A 193 -20.16 -6.90 -14.98
CA ALA A 193 -20.30 -5.69 -15.78
C ALA A 193 -19.19 -5.60 -16.83
N GLU A 194 -19.55 -5.44 -18.11
CA GLU A 194 -18.59 -5.41 -19.23
C GLU A 194 -17.46 -4.39 -19.03
N LYS A 195 -17.78 -3.22 -18.46
CA LYS A 195 -16.81 -2.15 -18.16
C LYS A 195 -16.41 -2.08 -16.68
N SER A 196 -16.07 -3.23 -16.09
CA SER A 196 -15.52 -3.30 -14.74
C SER A 196 -14.00 -3.08 -14.72
N LYS A 197 -13.45 -2.75 -13.53
CA LYS A 197 -11.99 -2.70 -13.32
C LYS A 197 -11.31 -4.01 -13.70
N VAL A 198 -11.92 -5.13 -13.30
CA VAL A 198 -11.38 -6.46 -13.57
C VAL A 198 -11.34 -6.72 -15.07
N ASN A 199 -12.41 -6.40 -15.82
CA ASN A 199 -12.45 -6.62 -17.26
C ASN A 199 -11.47 -5.72 -18.02
N THR A 200 -11.34 -4.46 -17.62
CA THR A 200 -10.39 -3.53 -18.22
C THR A 200 -8.94 -3.97 -17.95
N CYS A 201 -8.63 -4.43 -16.73
CA CYS A 201 -7.33 -5.02 -16.41
C CYS A 201 -7.03 -6.29 -17.21
N VAL A 202 -8.02 -7.17 -17.40
CA VAL A 202 -7.89 -8.37 -18.24
C VAL A 202 -7.59 -8.00 -19.69
N GLU A 203 -8.26 -6.98 -20.23
CA GLU A 203 -8.03 -6.49 -21.59
C GLU A 203 -6.60 -5.94 -21.76
N ASN A 204 -6.17 -5.08 -20.84
CA ASN A 204 -4.83 -4.53 -20.83
C ASN A 204 -3.76 -5.61 -20.67
N ALA A 205 -3.97 -6.55 -19.74
CA ALA A 205 -3.04 -7.66 -19.52
C ALA A 205 -2.95 -8.57 -20.76
N PHE A 206 -4.08 -8.82 -21.43
CA PHE A 206 -4.09 -9.58 -22.68
C PHE A 206 -3.30 -8.85 -23.79
N GLN A 207 -3.52 -7.54 -23.96
CA GLN A 207 -2.81 -6.75 -24.95
C GLN A 207 -1.29 -6.78 -24.72
N VAL A 208 -0.84 -6.54 -23.49
CA VAL A 208 0.58 -6.60 -23.11
C VAL A 208 1.18 -7.98 -23.36
N TRP A 209 0.40 -9.04 -23.10
CA TRP A 209 0.83 -10.41 -23.36
C TRP A 209 0.98 -10.72 -24.86
N ASP A 210 0.05 -10.22 -25.69
CA ASP A 210 0.07 -10.45 -27.13
C ASP A 210 1.21 -9.67 -27.80
N GLU A 211 1.34 -8.38 -27.49
CA GLU A 211 2.42 -7.52 -28.00
C GLU A 211 3.81 -8.05 -27.63
N GLY A 212 3.97 -8.56 -26.41
CA GLY A 212 5.25 -9.08 -25.93
C GLY A 212 5.51 -10.56 -26.16
N LYS A 213 4.71 -11.22 -27.01
CA LYS A 213 4.80 -12.67 -27.27
C LYS A 213 6.15 -13.09 -27.86
N ALA A 214 6.73 -12.27 -28.74
CA ALA A 214 8.05 -12.53 -29.33
C ALA A 214 9.17 -12.58 -28.27
N ASP A 215 9.14 -11.64 -27.32
CA ASP A 215 10.16 -11.50 -26.28
C ASP A 215 9.79 -12.25 -24.99
N ARG A 216 8.67 -12.99 -24.97
CA ARG A 216 8.11 -13.66 -23.78
C ARG A 216 8.06 -12.72 -22.56
N THR A 217 7.59 -11.51 -22.77
CA THR A 217 7.52 -10.50 -21.71
C THR A 217 6.59 -10.96 -20.59
N THR A 218 6.83 -10.44 -19.40
CA THR A 218 6.05 -10.75 -18.20
C THR A 218 5.40 -9.50 -17.62
N GLN A 219 4.37 -9.73 -16.80
CA GLN A 219 3.60 -8.70 -16.12
C GLN A 219 3.16 -9.18 -14.74
N LEU A 220 2.96 -8.23 -13.82
CA LEU A 220 2.39 -8.51 -12.50
C LEU A 220 1.00 -7.87 -12.39
N ILE A 221 0.10 -8.55 -11.70
CA ILE A 221 -1.20 -8.00 -11.33
C ILE A 221 -1.30 -8.02 -9.80
N PHE A 222 -1.42 -6.85 -9.20
CA PHE A 222 -1.59 -6.67 -7.77
C PHE A 222 -3.07 -6.62 -7.39
N CYS A 223 -3.46 -7.51 -6.47
CA CYS A 223 -4.80 -7.51 -5.88
C CYS A 223 -4.76 -7.92 -4.39
N ASP A 224 -5.13 -7.02 -3.47
CA ASP A 224 -5.07 -7.27 -2.01
C ASP A 224 -6.41 -7.75 -1.43
N LEU A 225 -7.54 -7.27 -1.92
CA LEU A 225 -8.85 -7.51 -1.31
C LEU A 225 -9.49 -8.88 -1.57
N SER A 226 -9.10 -9.56 -2.66
CA SER A 226 -9.78 -10.77 -3.15
C SER A 226 -8.83 -11.96 -3.33
N THR A 227 -7.98 -12.22 -2.32
CA THR A 227 -7.03 -13.33 -2.37
C THR A 227 -7.74 -14.69 -2.37
N PRO A 228 -7.26 -15.71 -3.09
CA PRO A 228 -7.87 -17.04 -3.13
C PRO A 228 -7.90 -17.70 -1.74
N LYS A 229 -9.07 -18.20 -1.33
CA LYS A 229 -9.26 -18.89 -0.04
C LYS A 229 -9.39 -20.42 -0.18
N GLY A 230 -9.68 -20.92 -1.37
CA GLY A 230 -9.88 -22.35 -1.62
C GLY A 230 -11.21 -22.89 -1.08
N ASP A 231 -12.16 -22.03 -0.72
CA ASP A 231 -13.48 -22.36 -0.19
C ASP A 231 -14.58 -22.37 -1.27
N GLY A 232 -14.21 -22.15 -2.55
CA GLY A 232 -15.13 -22.11 -3.68
C GLY A 232 -15.89 -20.79 -3.84
N THR A 233 -15.66 -19.81 -2.96
CA THR A 233 -16.25 -18.46 -3.09
C THR A 233 -15.61 -17.68 -4.23
N PHE A 234 -16.36 -16.72 -4.76
CA PHE A 234 -15.89 -15.85 -5.81
C PHE A 234 -14.61 -15.11 -5.39
N ASN A 235 -13.61 -15.13 -6.25
CA ASN A 235 -12.40 -14.34 -6.09
C ASN A 235 -11.88 -13.81 -7.43
N VAL A 236 -11.28 -12.63 -7.39
CA VAL A 236 -10.81 -11.91 -8.58
C VAL A 236 -9.66 -12.64 -9.26
N TYR A 237 -8.84 -13.39 -8.52
CA TYR A 237 -7.72 -14.14 -9.09
C TYR A 237 -8.18 -15.22 -10.05
N ASP A 238 -9.13 -16.06 -9.62
CA ASP A 238 -9.70 -17.10 -10.45
C ASP A 238 -10.50 -16.51 -11.62
N ASP A 239 -11.26 -15.43 -11.39
CA ASP A 239 -12.00 -14.72 -12.44
C ASP A 239 -11.07 -14.16 -13.53
N VAL A 240 -10.01 -13.44 -13.14
CA VAL A 240 -8.98 -12.93 -14.07
C VAL A 240 -8.33 -14.07 -14.84
N ARG A 241 -7.89 -15.14 -14.16
CA ARG A 241 -7.28 -16.30 -14.83
C ARG A 241 -8.25 -16.93 -15.83
N ASN A 242 -9.50 -17.18 -15.45
CA ASN A 242 -10.48 -17.82 -16.31
C ASN A 242 -10.77 -16.96 -17.56
N LYS A 243 -10.89 -15.64 -17.40
CA LYS A 243 -11.09 -14.71 -18.52
C LYS A 243 -9.89 -14.65 -19.46
N LEU A 244 -8.67 -14.62 -18.91
CA LEU A 244 -7.43 -14.65 -19.71
C LEU A 244 -7.28 -15.97 -20.47
N VAL A 245 -7.60 -17.11 -19.85
CA VAL A 245 -7.60 -18.43 -20.49
C VAL A 245 -8.67 -18.50 -21.59
N ALA A 246 -9.86 -17.95 -21.37
CA ALA A 246 -10.90 -17.89 -22.38
C ALA A 246 -10.50 -17.05 -23.60
N ARG A 247 -9.62 -16.05 -23.42
CA ARG A 247 -8.99 -15.28 -24.52
C ARG A 247 -7.81 -16.01 -25.20
N GLY A 248 -7.45 -17.21 -24.75
CA GLY A 248 -6.45 -18.07 -25.39
C GLY A 248 -5.07 -18.08 -24.73
N ILE A 249 -4.90 -17.45 -23.56
CA ILE A 249 -3.63 -17.53 -22.81
C ILE A 249 -3.52 -18.92 -22.16
N PRO A 250 -2.40 -19.64 -22.32
CA PRO A 250 -2.21 -20.93 -21.65
C PRO A 250 -2.25 -20.77 -20.12
N LYS A 251 -2.96 -21.67 -19.44
CA LYS A 251 -3.14 -21.62 -17.98
C LYS A 251 -1.79 -21.68 -17.25
N GLU A 252 -0.81 -22.37 -17.82
CA GLU A 252 0.54 -22.56 -17.31
C GLU A 252 1.35 -21.26 -17.27
N GLU A 253 0.98 -20.27 -18.09
CA GLU A 253 1.64 -18.95 -18.12
C GLU A 253 1.10 -18.01 -17.03
N ILE A 254 0.06 -18.41 -16.29
CA ILE A 254 -0.57 -17.62 -15.23
C ILE A 254 -0.34 -18.32 -13.89
N ALA A 255 0.27 -17.61 -12.94
CA ALA A 255 0.55 -18.16 -11.60
C ALA A 255 0.12 -17.22 -10.48
N PHE A 256 -0.23 -17.79 -9.33
CA PHE A 256 -0.59 -17.05 -8.13
C PHE A 256 0.47 -17.25 -7.05
N ILE A 257 1.01 -16.17 -6.49
CA ILE A 257 2.01 -16.27 -5.41
C ILE A 257 1.48 -17.01 -4.16
N HIS A 258 0.15 -17.03 -3.97
CA HIS A 258 -0.53 -17.68 -2.84
C HIS A 258 -0.43 -19.21 -2.84
N GLU A 259 -0.14 -19.82 -3.99
CA GLU A 259 0.05 -21.27 -4.13
C GLU A 259 1.48 -21.70 -3.74
N TYR A 260 2.41 -20.74 -3.62
CA TYR A 260 3.84 -20.94 -3.40
C TYR A 260 4.24 -20.48 -2.00
N ASN A 261 3.89 -21.28 -0.99
CA ASN A 261 4.01 -20.89 0.42
C ASN A 261 5.38 -21.15 1.08
N THR A 262 6.36 -21.66 0.35
CA THR A 262 7.73 -21.86 0.85
C THR A 262 8.73 -21.05 0.04
N GLU A 263 9.82 -20.62 0.67
CA GLU A 263 10.87 -19.82 0.00
C GLU A 263 11.47 -20.55 -1.21
N THR A 264 11.65 -21.87 -1.13
CA THR A 264 12.10 -22.69 -2.26
C THR A 264 11.11 -22.66 -3.43
N LYS A 265 9.81 -22.76 -3.14
CA LYS A 265 8.75 -22.69 -4.16
C LYS A 265 8.66 -21.30 -4.79
N LYS A 266 8.79 -20.24 -3.98
CA LYS A 266 8.81 -18.86 -4.49
C LYS A 266 10.02 -18.61 -5.38
N ALA A 267 11.20 -19.09 -4.98
CA ALA A 267 12.42 -18.96 -5.79
C ALA A 267 12.29 -19.65 -7.16
N ASP A 268 11.70 -20.85 -7.19
CA ASP A 268 11.38 -21.57 -8.44
C ASP A 268 10.39 -20.78 -9.31
N LEU A 269 9.32 -20.26 -8.71
CA LEU A 269 8.36 -19.41 -9.42
C LEU A 269 9.04 -18.15 -10.00
N PHE A 270 9.89 -17.47 -9.23
CA PHE A 270 10.58 -16.28 -9.71
C PHE A 270 11.58 -16.60 -10.83
N ALA A 271 12.22 -17.76 -10.80
CA ALA A 271 13.04 -18.24 -11.91
C ALA A 271 12.18 -18.48 -13.18
N LYS A 272 11.00 -19.08 -13.03
CA LYS A 272 10.05 -19.28 -14.14
C LYS A 272 9.55 -17.97 -14.74
N VAL A 273 9.30 -16.95 -13.93
CA VAL A 273 8.92 -15.61 -14.41
C VAL A 273 10.07 -14.95 -15.16
N ARG A 274 11.30 -14.99 -14.64
CA ARG A 274 12.49 -14.44 -15.34
C ARG A 274 12.77 -15.16 -16.67
N ALA A 275 12.51 -16.47 -16.73
CA ALA A 275 12.60 -17.25 -17.95
C ALA A 275 11.43 -17.02 -18.93
N GLY A 276 10.40 -16.26 -18.54
CA GLY A 276 9.19 -16.03 -19.35
C GLY A 276 8.31 -17.28 -19.51
N GLN A 277 8.47 -18.29 -18.65
CA GLN A 277 7.59 -19.47 -18.59
C GLN A 277 6.26 -19.12 -17.94
N VAL A 278 6.31 -18.33 -16.86
CA VAL A 278 5.14 -17.67 -16.28
C VAL A 278 5.16 -16.23 -16.74
N ARG A 279 4.17 -15.82 -17.53
CA ARG A 279 4.09 -14.48 -18.10
C ARG A 279 3.20 -13.55 -17.30
N ILE A 280 2.24 -14.08 -16.54
CA ILE A 280 1.34 -13.30 -15.68
C ILE A 280 1.45 -13.83 -14.26
N LEU A 281 1.98 -13.02 -13.35
CA LEU A 281 2.05 -13.38 -11.93
C LEU A 281 1.13 -12.48 -11.12
N MET A 282 0.15 -13.08 -10.45
CA MET A 282 -0.77 -12.37 -9.58
C MET A 282 -0.37 -12.52 -8.11
N GLY A 283 -0.49 -11.43 -7.35
CA GLY A 283 -0.21 -11.46 -5.92
C GLY A 283 -0.69 -10.24 -5.16
N SER A 284 -0.76 -10.41 -3.84
CA SER A 284 -1.04 -9.30 -2.93
C SER A 284 0.25 -8.56 -2.62
N THR A 285 0.16 -7.26 -2.37
CA THR A 285 1.24 -6.38 -1.94
C THR A 285 2.08 -6.99 -0.81
N PRO A 286 1.51 -7.61 0.24
CA PRO A 286 2.32 -8.22 1.30
C PRO A 286 3.12 -9.44 0.85
N LYS A 287 2.61 -10.22 -0.12
CA LYS A 287 3.30 -11.44 -0.60
C LYS A 287 4.26 -11.18 -1.76
N LEU A 288 4.00 -10.16 -2.58
CA LEU A 288 4.73 -9.90 -3.83
C LEU A 288 5.56 -8.59 -3.81
N GLY A 289 5.27 -7.65 -2.90
CA GLY A 289 5.84 -6.30 -2.94
C GLY A 289 7.26 -6.14 -2.40
N ALA A 290 7.79 -7.11 -1.65
CA ALA A 290 9.11 -7.02 -1.01
C ALA A 290 10.01 -8.20 -1.37
N GLY A 291 11.19 -7.92 -1.92
CA GLY A 291 12.23 -8.94 -2.16
C GLY A 291 12.00 -9.85 -3.36
N THR A 292 11.05 -9.51 -4.24
CA THR A 292 10.73 -10.27 -5.44
C THR A 292 11.67 -9.88 -6.59
N ASN A 293 12.47 -10.84 -7.06
CA ASN A 293 13.40 -10.65 -8.18
C ASN A 293 12.83 -11.28 -9.47
N VAL A 294 12.07 -10.50 -10.23
CA VAL A 294 11.41 -10.93 -11.49
C VAL A 294 11.52 -9.90 -12.62
N GLN A 295 12.49 -8.99 -12.54
CA GLN A 295 12.57 -7.80 -13.40
C GLN A 295 12.99 -8.10 -14.86
N ASP A 296 13.72 -9.19 -15.11
CA ASP A 296 14.41 -9.45 -16.39
C ASP A 296 13.54 -9.29 -17.65
N ARG A 297 12.26 -9.68 -17.57
CA ARG A 297 11.29 -9.61 -18.67
C ARG A 297 10.04 -8.81 -18.33
N LEU A 298 10.03 -8.14 -17.18
CA LEU A 298 8.86 -7.47 -16.64
C LEU A 298 8.64 -6.13 -17.34
N ILE A 299 7.52 -5.99 -18.05
CA ILE A 299 7.21 -4.77 -18.82
C ILE A 299 6.00 -4.01 -18.31
N ALA A 300 5.11 -4.68 -17.55
CA ALA A 300 3.88 -4.07 -17.04
C ALA A 300 3.57 -4.45 -15.59
N LEU A 301 3.06 -3.49 -14.82
CA LEU A 301 2.41 -3.69 -13.53
C LEU A 301 0.97 -3.20 -13.63
N HIS A 302 0.03 -4.00 -13.15
CA HIS A 302 -1.38 -3.64 -13.06
C HIS A 302 -1.80 -3.62 -11.60
N HIS A 303 -2.37 -2.51 -11.12
CA HIS A 303 -2.92 -2.38 -9.78
C HIS A 303 -4.45 -2.36 -9.85
N LEU A 304 -5.10 -3.40 -9.33
CA LEU A 304 -6.57 -3.52 -9.28
C LEU A 304 -7.19 -2.83 -8.06
N ASP A 305 -6.48 -2.83 -6.94
CA ASP A 305 -6.85 -2.10 -5.74
C ASP A 305 -5.63 -1.45 -5.08
N CYS A 306 -5.86 -0.28 -4.49
CA CYS A 306 -4.82 0.47 -3.80
C CYS A 306 -4.77 0.04 -2.32
N PRO A 307 -3.59 -0.27 -1.76
CA PRO A 307 -3.45 -0.60 -0.34
C PRO A 307 -3.78 0.61 0.53
N TRP A 308 -4.13 0.37 1.79
CA TRP A 308 -4.43 1.42 2.77
C TRP A 308 -3.28 2.41 2.99
N LYS A 309 -2.04 2.00 2.71
CA LYS A 309 -0.84 2.82 2.94
C LYS A 309 -0.19 3.20 1.61
N PRO A 310 -0.05 4.50 1.30
CA PRO A 310 0.66 4.95 0.10
C PRO A 310 2.11 4.44 0.02
N SER A 311 2.77 4.24 1.16
CA SER A 311 4.14 3.72 1.23
C SER A 311 4.30 2.32 0.62
N ASP A 312 3.22 1.51 0.63
CA ASP A 312 3.24 0.16 0.08
C ASP A 312 3.30 0.19 -1.46
N VAL A 313 2.56 1.10 -2.10
CA VAL A 313 2.66 1.36 -3.55
C VAL A 313 4.05 1.87 -3.91
N GLY A 314 4.55 2.86 -3.17
CA GLY A 314 5.90 3.40 -3.38
C GLY A 314 7.00 2.34 -3.20
N ARG A 315 6.80 1.32 -2.36
CA ARG A 315 7.72 0.19 -2.23
C ARG A 315 7.69 -0.70 -3.47
N ILE A 316 6.51 -1.03 -3.99
CA ILE A 316 6.37 -1.81 -5.23
C ILE A 316 7.07 -1.10 -6.39
N LEU A 317 6.78 0.19 -6.60
CA LEU A 317 7.37 0.98 -7.69
C LEU A 317 8.90 1.08 -7.61
N ARG A 318 9.46 1.10 -6.39
CA ARG A 318 10.91 1.06 -6.20
C ARG A 318 11.52 -0.32 -6.44
N THR A 319 10.80 -1.38 -6.06
CA THR A 319 11.21 -2.77 -6.30
C THR A 319 11.17 -3.12 -7.79
N PHE A 320 10.17 -2.61 -8.51
CA PHE A 320 9.91 -2.89 -9.91
C PHE A 320 9.90 -1.59 -10.70
N LYS A 321 11.08 -1.03 -10.97
CA LYS A 321 11.22 0.06 -11.94
C LYS A 321 11.11 -0.55 -13.34
N ILE A 322 9.96 -0.36 -13.99
CA ILE A 322 9.61 -1.00 -15.27
C ILE A 322 8.96 0.00 -16.23
N LYS A 323 8.80 -0.38 -17.49
CA LYS A 323 8.39 0.53 -18.58
C LYS A 323 6.95 1.05 -18.47
N LYS A 324 5.97 0.23 -18.05
CA LYS A 324 4.55 0.61 -18.02
C LYS A 324 3.89 0.26 -16.68
N ASN A 325 3.42 1.25 -15.94
CA ASN A 325 2.62 1.07 -14.74
C ASN A 325 1.18 1.49 -15.04
N VAL A 326 0.24 0.56 -14.90
CA VAL A 326 -1.19 0.81 -15.11
C VAL A 326 -1.89 0.71 -13.75
N GLU A 327 -2.44 1.82 -13.30
CA GLU A 327 -3.31 1.89 -12.12
C GLU A 327 -4.74 2.05 -12.62
N VAL A 328 -5.61 1.08 -12.33
CA VAL A 328 -7.02 1.14 -12.71
C VAL A 328 -7.81 1.67 -11.52
N THR A 329 -8.29 2.91 -11.61
CA THR A 329 -9.04 3.57 -10.56
C THR A 329 -10.50 3.80 -10.98
N ASP A 330 -11.42 3.86 -10.01
CA ASP A 330 -12.76 4.39 -10.28
C ASP A 330 -12.71 5.88 -9.97
N ASN A 331 -13.10 6.72 -10.93
CA ASN A 331 -13.36 8.15 -10.78
C ASN A 331 -12.63 8.87 -9.64
N GLY A 332 -11.33 9.21 -9.80
CA GLY A 332 -10.64 10.43 -9.29
C GLY A 332 -10.86 10.91 -7.85
N LYS A 333 -11.52 10.11 -7.01
CA LYS A 333 -11.95 10.38 -5.66
C LYS A 333 -11.68 9.09 -4.94
N ILE A 334 -10.46 9.01 -4.45
CA ILE A 334 -10.06 8.06 -3.43
C ILE A 334 -11.06 8.25 -2.29
N ILE A 335 -12.12 7.44 -2.25
CA ILE A 335 -12.97 7.31 -1.07
C ILE A 335 -12.12 6.52 -0.08
N ILE A 336 -11.46 7.27 0.81
CA ILE A 336 -10.79 6.79 2.02
C ILE A 336 -11.83 6.60 3.10
#